data_AF-A0A7X7PMK2-F1
#
_entry.id   AF-A0A7X7PMK2-F1
#
_cell.length_a   1.000
_cell.length_b   1.000
_cell.length_c   1.000
_cell.angle_alpha   90.00
_cell.angle_beta   90.00
_cell.angle_gamma   90.00
#
_symmetry.space_group_name_H-M   'P 1'
#
loop_
_entity.id
_entity.type
_entity.pdbx_description
1 polymer ?
#
loop_
_entity_poly.entity_id
_entity_poly.type
_entity_poly.pdbx_seq_one_letter_code
_entity_poly.pdbx_strand_id
1 'polypeptide(L)' 'MPRNLRHRSFLKLLDFTPDELRFLLRLASDLKAAKYGGYEQPRLTGKN' A
#
# COMPACT_ATOMS: atom_id res chain seq x y z
N MET A 1 15.98 5.63 1.84
CA MET A 1 16.08 4.65 0.74
C MET A 1 14.75 4.61 0.00
N PRO A 2 14.74 4.58 -1.35
CA PRO A 2 13.50 4.64 -2.12
C PRO A 2 12.64 3.38 -1.88
N ARG A 3 11.41 3.56 -1.38
CA ARG A 3 10.46 2.47 -1.06
C ARG A 3 9.55 2.16 -2.27
N ASN A 4 10.15 1.85 -3.41
CA ASN A 4 9.37 1.52 -4.61
C ASN A 4 9.01 0.02 -4.60
N LEU A 5 7.77 -0.30 -4.25
CA LEU A 5 7.23 -1.67 -4.26
C LEU A 5 6.55 -2.04 -5.60
N ARG A 6 6.67 -1.20 -6.63
CA ARG A 6 6.00 -1.42 -7.91
C ARG A 6 6.55 -2.68 -8.59
N HIS A 7 5.66 -3.50 -9.16
CA HIS A 7 5.97 -4.79 -9.77
C HIS A 7 6.56 -5.85 -8.84
N ARG A 8 6.47 -5.67 -7.51
CA ARG A 8 6.91 -6.68 -6.55
C ARG A 8 5.76 -7.61 -6.16
N SER A 9 6.02 -8.91 -6.16
CA SER A 9 5.10 -9.93 -5.67
C SER A 9 5.08 -9.98 -4.14
N PHE A 10 3.89 -10.06 -3.55
CA PHE A 10 3.71 -10.26 -2.10
C PHE A 10 3.37 -11.73 -1.82
N LEU A 11 4.40 -12.59 -1.71
CA LEU A 11 4.20 -14.04 -1.53
C LEU A 11 4.23 -14.46 -0.05
N LYS A 12 5.17 -13.93 0.74
CA LYS A 12 5.27 -14.17 2.19
C LYS A 12 5.87 -12.95 2.89
N LEU A 13 5.58 -12.79 4.19
CA LEU A 13 6.09 -11.66 4.99
C LEU A 13 7.62 -11.61 5.04
N LEU A 14 8.28 -12.77 5.03
CA LEU A 14 9.75 -12.88 5.06
C LEU A 14 10.43 -12.26 3.84
N ASP A 15 9.70 -12.03 2.74
CA ASP A 15 10.25 -11.39 1.56
C ASP A 15 10.41 -9.87 1.74
N PHE A 16 9.85 -9.28 2.80
CA PHE A 16 9.79 -7.83 3.02
C PHE A 16 10.63 -7.42 4.22
N THR A 17 11.26 -6.25 4.10
CA THR A 17 11.93 -5.63 5.24
C THR A 17 10.90 -5.04 6.21
N PRO A 18 11.24 -4.88 7.51
CA PRO A 18 10.36 -4.24 8.47
C PRO A 18 9.91 -2.82 8.05
N ASP A 19 10.75 -2.07 7.34
CA ASP A 19 10.41 -0.72 6.84
C ASP A 19 9.38 -0.72 5.72
N GLU A 20 9.41 -1.73 4.86
CA GLU A 20 8.43 -1.91 3.80
C GLU A 20 7.08 -2.34 4.37
N LEU A 21 7.08 -3.22 5.37
CA LEU A 21 5.87 -3.58 6.10
C LEU A 21 5.28 -2.35 6.83
N ARG A 22 6.10 -1.55 7.51
CA ARG A 22 5.65 -0.28 8.12
C ARG A 22 5.08 0.68 7.08
N PHE A 23 5.66 0.75 5.89
CA PHE A 23 5.12 1.55 4.79
C PHE A 23 3.73 1.06 4.34
N LEU A 24 3.57 -0.25 4.13
CA LEU A 24 2.28 -0.84 3.74
C LEU A 24 1.20 -0.62 4.80
N LEU A 25 1.54 -0.76 6.08
CA LEU A 25 0.62 -0.51 7.19
C LEU A 25 0.18 0.96 7.23
N ARG A 26 1.11 1.90 7.03
CA ARG A 26 0.77 3.33 6.95
C ARG A 26 -0.13 3.63 5.75
N LEU A 27 0.20 3.09 4.58
CA LEU A 27 -0.63 3.24 3.38
C LEU A 27 -2.06 2.71 3.60
N ALA A 28 -2.21 1.54 4.23
CA ALA A 28 -3.51 0.97 4.54
C ALA A 28 -4.31 1.86 5.49
N SER A 29 -3.66 2.45 6.50
CA SER A 29 -4.27 3.41 7.41
C SER A 29 -4.78 4.65 6.67
N ASP A 30 -3.95 5.23 5.80
CA ASP A 30 -4.31 6.44 5.03
C ASP A 30 -5.49 6.19 4.09
N LEU A 31 -5.51 5.03 3.41
CA LEU A 31 -6.63 4.64 2.54
C LEU A 31 -7.92 4.44 3.34
N LYS A 32 -7.83 3.82 4.52
CA LYS A 32 -8.98 3.64 5.42
C LYS A 32 -9.53 4.99 5.90
N ALA A 33 -8.65 5.91 6.28
CA ALA A 33 -9.03 7.26 6.70
C ALA A 33 -9.71 8.03 5.55
N ALA A 34 -9.16 7.96 4.33
CA ALA A 34 -9.76 8.61 3.15
C ALA A 34 -11.15 8.07 2.82
N LYS A 35 -11.34 6.75 2.90
CA LYS A 35 -12.65 6.12 2.72
C LYS A 35 -13.63 6.54 3.81
N TYR A 36 -13.20 6.53 5.06
CA TYR A 36 -14.04 6.95 6.19
C TYR A 36 -14.43 8.43 6.08
N GLY A 37 -13.51 9.29 5.65
CA GLY A 37 -13.76 10.71 5.43
C GLY A 37 -14.52 11.04 4.14
N GLY A 38 -14.85 10.05 3.30
CA GLY A 38 -15.60 10.24 2.06
C GLY A 38 -14.83 10.95 0.93
N TYR A 39 -13.49 11.04 1.02
CA TYR A 39 -12.63 11.69 0.01
C TYR A 39 -11.65 10.71 -0.65
N GLU A 40 -11.99 9.42 -0.69
CA GLU A 40 -11.17 8.42 -1.36
C GLU A 40 -11.00 8.73 -2.86
N GLN A 41 -9.81 8.42 -3.38
CA GLN A 41 -9.46 8.66 -4.78
C GLN A 41 -9.28 7.32 -5.50
N PRO A 42 -9.98 7.08 -6.61
CA PRO A 42 -9.80 5.86 -7.40
C PRO A 42 -8.42 5.89 -8.08
N ARG A 43 -7.51 4.98 -7.67
CA ARG A 43 -6.12 4.91 -8.16
C ARG A 43 -5.82 3.73 -9.07
N LEU A 44 -6.75 2.78 -9.19
CA LEU A 44 -6.57 1.51 -9.91
C LEU A 44 -7.63 1.30 -11.01
N THR A 45 -8.21 2.38 -11.53
CA THR A 45 -9.18 2.33 -12.64
C THR A 45 -8.57 1.63 -13.86
N GLY A 46 -9.25 0.62 -14.39
CA GLY A 46 -8.83 -0.11 -15.60
C GLY A 46 -7.74 -1.16 -15.40
N LYS A 47 -7.51 -1.62 -14.16
CA LYS A 47 -6.61 -2.75 -13.86
C LYS A 47 -7.42 -4.03 -13.58
N ASN A 48 -7.10 -5.10 -14.31
CA ASN A 48 -7.58 -6.49 -14.11
C ASN A 48 -6.47 -7.46 -14.48
#